data_AF-A0A652LF05-F1
#
_entry.id   AF-A0A652LF05-F1
#
_cell.length_a   1.000
_cell.length_b   1.000
_cell.length_c   1.000
_cell.angle_alpha   90.00
_cell.angle_beta   90.00
_cell.angle_gamma   90.00
#
_symmetry.space_group_name_H-M   'P 1'
#
loop_
_entity.id
_entity.type
_entity.pdbx_description
1 polymer ?
#
loop_
_entity_poly.entity_id
_entity_poly.type
_entity_poly.pdbx_seq_one_letter_code
_entity_poly.pdbx_strand_id
1 'polypeptide(L)'
;MIDDDLRPLDPEAVLPVVAGFFATYDMVAAPVVDESGSLLGAVTVDDVLDHMLPEDWREKEFHLDGEAAGRDEGYDVTEEAADGS
;
A
#
# COMPACT_ATOMS: atom_id res chain seq x y z
N MET A 1 13.70 26.87 -5.45
CA MET A 1 13.51 27.35 -4.07
C MET A 1 13.13 26.12 -3.28
N ILE A 2 13.92 25.78 -2.27
CA ILE A 2 13.58 24.70 -1.33
C ILE A 2 12.61 25.31 -0.32
N ASP A 3 11.61 24.54 0.08
CA ASP A 3 10.73 24.88 1.18
C ASP A 3 11.43 24.45 2.49
N ASP A 4 11.75 25.43 3.33
CA ASP A 4 12.45 25.22 4.61
C ASP A 4 11.48 25.14 5.80
N ASP A 5 10.16 25.27 5.58
CA ASP A 5 9.15 25.20 6.64
C ASP A 5 8.81 23.75 7.03
N LEU A 6 9.20 22.78 6.20
CA LEU A 6 9.00 21.37 6.48
C LEU A 6 9.94 20.90 7.59
N ARG A 7 9.40 20.75 8.80
CA ARG A 7 10.15 20.26 9.95
C ARG A 7 10.50 18.77 9.78
N PRO A 8 11.77 18.37 10.00
CA PRO A 8 12.17 16.97 9.98
C PRO A 8 11.55 16.19 11.15
N LEU A 9 11.54 14.86 11.03
CA LEU A 9 11.04 13.98 12.10
C LEU A 9 12.06 13.84 13.22
N ASP A 10 11.53 13.80 14.45
CA ASP A 10 12.28 13.43 15.64
C ASP A 10 12.45 11.89 15.69
N PRO A 11 13.62 11.34 16.05
CA PRO A 11 13.85 9.89 16.14
C PRO A 11 12.93 9.18 17.14
N GLU A 12 12.42 9.91 18.13
CA GLU A 12 11.50 9.38 19.15
C GLU A 12 10.03 9.63 18.78
N ALA A 13 9.74 10.13 17.56
CA ALA A 13 8.38 10.36 17.10
C ALA A 13 7.58 9.05 17.01
N VAL A 14 6.42 9.04 17.67
CA VAL A 14 5.53 7.88 17.65
C VAL A 14 4.81 7.73 16.31
N LEU A 15 4.47 6.49 15.95
CA LEU A 15 3.88 6.14 14.65
C LEU A 15 2.69 7.02 14.20
N PRO A 16 1.70 7.37 15.06
CA PRO A 16 0.61 8.25 14.64
C PRO A 16 1.06 9.66 14.20
N VAL A 17 2.13 10.18 14.82
CA VAL A 17 2.71 11.48 14.45
C VAL A 17 3.39 11.36 13.10
N VAL A 18 4.16 10.29 12.88
CA VAL A 18 4.81 10.01 11.60
C VAL A 18 3.76 9.86 10.49
N ALA A 19 2.73 9.04 10.71
CA ALA A 19 1.65 8.85 9.74
C ALA A 19 0.91 10.15 9.41
N GLY A 20 0.58 10.95 10.44
CA GLY A 20 -0.05 12.25 10.27
C GLY A 20 0.83 13.23 9.49
N PHE A 21 2.13 13.24 9.74
CA PHE A 21 3.09 14.06 8.99
C PHE A 21 3.11 13.69 7.52
N PHE A 22 3.23 12.39 7.20
CA PHE A 22 3.20 11.92 5.82
C PHE A 22 1.90 12.27 5.11
N ALA A 23 0.75 12.07 5.76
CA ALA A 23 -0.56 12.37 5.19
C ALA A 23 -0.84 13.88 5.05
N THR A 24 -0.33 14.71 5.97
CA THR A 24 -0.56 16.17 5.93
C THR A 24 0.17 16.83 4.76
N TYR A 25 1.34 16.30 4.42
CA TYR A 25 2.26 16.90 3.45
C TYR A 25 2.45 16.02 2.20
N ASP A 26 1.61 15.01 1.99
CA ASP A 26 1.68 14.06 0.87
C ASP A 26 3.11 13.51 0.66
N MET A 27 3.81 13.21 1.76
CA MET A 27 5.23 12.84 1.72
C MET A 27 5.41 11.43 1.19
N VAL A 28 6.47 11.24 0.41
CA VAL A 28 6.98 9.90 0.03
C VAL A 28 8.13 9.45 0.94
N ALA A 29 8.87 10.39 1.52
CA ALA A 29 9.95 10.15 2.45
C ALA A 29 10.17 11.38 3.35
N ALA A 30 10.63 11.16 4.57
CA ALA A 30 10.94 12.23 5.53
C ALA A 30 12.28 11.98 6.22
N PRO A 31 13.14 13.00 6.36
CA PRO A 31 14.39 12.88 7.11
C PRO A 31 14.11 12.79 8.61
N VAL A 32 14.90 11.98 9.29
CA VAL A 32 14.95 11.88 10.76
C VAL A 32 16.24 12.53 11.24
N VAL A 33 16.14 13.51 12.13
CA VAL A 33 17.29 14.27 12.64
C VAL A 33 17.33 14.25 14.16
N ASP A 34 18.53 14.31 14.75
CA ASP A 34 18.67 14.48 16.19
C ASP A 34 18.35 15.92 16.66
N GLU A 35 18.42 16.17 17.96
CA GLU A 35 18.17 17.47 18.59
C GLU A 35 19.10 18.60 18.07
N SER A 36 20.27 18.24 17.53
CA SER A 36 21.22 19.20 16.94
C SER A 36 20.92 19.50 15.47
N GLY A 37 19.92 18.83 14.88
CA GLY A 37 19.58 18.89 13.46
C GLY A 37 20.48 18.01 12.59
N SER A 38 21.26 17.11 13.18
CA SER A 38 22.10 16.19 12.41
C SER A 38 21.28 15.04 11.85
N LEU A 39 21.45 14.75 10.55
CA LEU A 39 20.72 13.68 9.86
C LEU A 39 21.11 12.31 10.40
N LEU A 40 20.13 11.58 10.92
CA LEU A 40 20.28 10.20 11.39
C LEU A 40 19.87 9.20 10.29
N GLY A 41 18.86 9.54 9.50
CA GLY A 41 18.33 8.68 8.45
C GLY A 41 17.09 9.25 7.78
N ALA A 42 16.35 8.38 7.09
CA ALA A 42 15.07 8.73 6.47
C ALA A 42 14.09 7.58 6.65
N VAL A 43 12.81 7.93 6.74
CA VAL A 43 11.67 7.00 6.73
C VAL A 43 10.94 7.19 5.41
N THR A 44 10.41 6.13 4.81
CA THR A 44 9.57 6.20 3.62
C THR A 44 8.10 5.90 3.93
N VAL A 45 7.20 6.25 3.02
CA VAL A 45 5.76 6.02 3.23
C VAL A 45 5.43 4.53 3.31
N ASP A 46 6.15 3.70 2.56
CA ASP A 46 5.99 2.24 2.61
C ASP A 46 6.43 1.65 3.95
N ASP A 47 7.47 2.18 4.61
CA ASP A 47 7.83 1.78 5.98
C ASP A 47 6.66 2.08 6.95
N VAL A 48 6.06 3.26 6.85
CA VAL A 48 4.93 3.66 7.70
C VAL A 48 3.73 2.74 7.48
N LEU A 49 3.43 2.40 6.22
CA LEU A 49 2.36 1.47 5.87
C LEU A 49 2.64 0.06 6.41
N ASP A 50 3.87 -0.44 6.28
CA ASP A 50 4.29 -1.74 6.83
C ASP A 50 4.09 -1.83 8.34
N HIS A 51 4.18 -0.70 9.06
CA HIS A 51 3.93 -0.65 10.50
C HIS A 51 2.46 -0.52 10.90
N MET A 52 1.61 0.01 10.01
CA MET A 52 0.20 0.28 10.28
C MET A 52 -0.74 -0.82 9.79
N LEU A 53 -0.33 -1.56 8.77
CA LEU A 53 -1.17 -2.53 8.08
C LEU A 53 -0.85 -3.98 8.53
N PRO A 54 -1.80 -4.92 8.36
CA PRO A 54 -1.56 -6.33 8.66
C PRO A 54 -0.39 -6.92 7.85
N GLU A 55 0.28 -7.96 8.36
CA GLU A 55 1.50 -8.54 7.76
C GLU A 55 1.37 -8.94 6.27
N ASP A 56 0.16 -9.23 5.79
CA ASP A 56 -0.16 -9.66 4.43
C ASP A 56 -0.85 -8.57 3.57
N TRP A 57 -0.79 -7.31 3.99
CA TRP A 57 -1.49 -6.20 3.33
C TRP A 57 -1.11 -6.04 1.86
N ARG A 58 0.18 -6.23 1.53
CA ARG A 58 0.68 -6.15 0.16
C ARG A 58 0.07 -7.23 -0.72
N GLU A 59 -0.07 -8.45 -0.20
CA GLU A 59 -0.62 -9.58 -0.96
C GLU A 59 -2.13 -9.43 -1.18
N LYS A 60 -2.84 -8.92 -0.16
CA LYS A 60 -4.29 -8.67 -0.21
C LYS A 60 -4.69 -7.60 -1.22
N GLU A 61 -3.90 -6.54 -1.37
CA GLU A 61 -4.24 -5.46 -2.32
C GLU A 61 -4.03 -5.88 -3.79
N PHE A 62 -3.17 -6.84 -4.08
CA PHE A 62 -3.05 -7.43 -5.42
C PHE A 62 -4.05 -8.56 -5.69
N HIS A 63 -4.80 -8.99 -4.67
CA HIS A 63 -6.02 -9.79 -4.80
C HIS A 63 -7.25 -8.87 -4.85
N LEU A 64 -7.25 -7.90 -5.77
CA LEU A 64 -8.45 -7.14 -6.12
C LEU A 64 -9.51 -8.12 -6.66
N ASP A 65 -10.35 -8.66 -5.78
CA ASP A 65 -11.71 -9.17 -5.97
C ASP A 65 -12.05 -9.80 -7.33
N GLY A 66 -11.13 -10.59 -7.90
CA GLY A 66 -11.35 -11.39 -9.10
C GLY A 66 -12.18 -12.65 -8.85
N GLU A 67 -12.66 -12.84 -7.62
CA GLU A 67 -13.46 -13.99 -7.21
C GLU A 67 -14.93 -13.59 -6.94
N ALA A 68 -15.48 -12.80 -7.87
CA ALA A 68 -16.92 -12.68 -8.11
C ALA A 68 -17.31 -13.19 -9.51
N ALA A 69 -16.53 -14.13 -10.08
CA ALA A 69 -16.87 -14.86 -11.30
C ALA A 69 -17.04 -16.36 -11.04
N GLY A 70 -17.50 -16.72 -9.85
CA GLY A 70 -18.13 -18.02 -9.61
C GLY A 70 -19.54 -18.05 -10.19
N ARG A 71 -19.67 -18.06 -11.53
CA ARG A 71 -20.90 -18.52 -12.17
C ARG A 71 -20.60 -19.86 -12.85
N ASP A 72 -20.86 -20.90 -12.07
CA ASP A 72 -21.22 -22.23 -12.54
C ASP A 72 -22.37 -22.09 -13.55
N GLU A 73 -22.05 -22.00 -14.85
CA GLU A 73 -22.98 -22.33 -15.92
C GLU A 73 -22.28 -23.32 -16.84
N GLY A 74 -22.39 -24.59 -16.45
CA GLY A 74 -22.28 -25.69 -17.40
C GLY A 74 -23.27 -25.46 -18.54
N TYR A 75 -22.75 -25.08 -19.71
CA TYR A 75 -23.48 -25.24 -20.95
C TYR A 75 -23.12 -26.60 -21.53
N ASP A 76 -24.11 -27.46 -21.47
CA ASP A 76 -24.19 -28.82 -22.00
C ASP A 76 -23.75 -28.88 -23.46
N VAL A 77 -22.75 -29.71 -23.77
CA VAL A 77 -22.44 -30.10 -25.14
C VAL A 77 -23.45 -31.20 -25.50
N THR A 78 -24.59 -30.82 -26.07
CA THR A 78 -25.40 -31.80 -26.80
C THR A 78 -24.66 -32.14 -28.10
N GLU A 79 -23.87 -33.19 -28.01
CA GLU A 79 -23.44 -34.01 -29.12
C GLU A 79 -24.70 -34.61 -29.78
N GLU A 80 -25.16 -34.03 -30.89
CA GLU A 80 -26.02 -34.76 -31.84
C GLU A 80 -25.19 -35.14 -33.06
N ALA A 81 -24.73 -36.38 -33.04
CA ALA A 81 -24.31 -37.11 -34.21
C ALA A 81 -25.54 -37.59 -34.99
N ALA A 82 -25.43 -37.47 -36.32
CA ALA A 82 -26.05 -38.28 -37.37
C ALA A 82 -27.55 -38.13 -37.69
N ASP A 83 -27.84 -37.65 -38.92
CA ASP A 83 -28.54 -38.36 -40.02
C ASP A 83 -28.54 -37.39 -41.23
N GLY A 84 -27.90 -37.65 -42.37
CA GLY A 84 -28.30 -38.67 -43.32
C GLY A 84 -29.47 -38.17 -44.19
N SER A 85 -29.16 -37.46 -45.29
CA SER A 85 -29.62 -37.79 -46.66
C SER A 85 -29.23 -36.71 -47.67
#